data_AF-A0A508AIZ1-F1
#
_entry.id   AF-A0A508AIZ1-F1
#
_cell.length_a   1.000
_cell.length_b   1.000
_cell.length_c   1.000
_cell.angle_alpha   90.00
_cell.angle_beta   90.00
_cell.angle_gamma   90.00
#
_symmetry.space_group_name_H-M   'P 1'
#
loop_
_entity.id
_entity.type
_entity.pdbx_description
1 polymer ?
#
loop_
_entity_poly.entity_id
_entity_poly.type
_entity_poly.pdbx_seq_one_letter_code
_entity_poly.pdbx_strand_id
1 'polypeptide(L)'
;ERAVRSLKPQLGVDDGAIRRALERGDRLDFEDTALYREVFALAERAEGRALPRAVLPGIKLESPKITRDLTTAWFANRVANRWRQCMAR
;
A
#
# COMPACT_ATOMS: atom_id res chain seq x y z
N GLU A 1 14.77 9.16 -6.49
CA GLU A 1 15.81 8.28 -5.89
C GLU A 1 16.55 8.88 -4.68
N ARG A 2 16.84 10.20 -4.65
CA ARG A 2 17.60 10.86 -3.54
C ARG A 2 17.12 10.49 -2.13
N ALA A 3 15.81 10.48 -1.90
CA ALA A 3 15.22 10.14 -0.60
C ALA A 3 15.51 8.69 -0.15
N VAL A 4 15.52 7.74 -1.07
CA VAL A 4 15.83 6.34 -0.75
C VAL A 4 17.32 6.19 -0.42
N ARG A 5 18.19 6.91 -1.13
CA ARG A 5 19.64 6.91 -0.86
C ARG A 5 19.98 7.51 0.49
N SER A 6 19.24 8.50 0.99
CA SER A 6 19.44 9.00 2.36
C SER A 6 19.09 7.97 3.44
N LEU A 7 18.23 6.98 3.13
CA LEU A 7 17.87 5.90 4.04
C LEU A 7 18.81 4.68 3.94
N LYS A 8 19.75 4.68 3.00
CA LYS A 8 20.70 3.58 2.76
C LYS A 8 21.35 3.01 4.03
N PRO A 9 21.83 3.81 5.00
CA PRO A 9 22.45 3.28 6.22
C PRO A 9 21.51 2.42 7.07
N GLN A 10 20.21 2.68 7.00
CA GLN A 10 19.18 1.97 7.76
C GLN A 10 18.60 0.77 7.00
N LEU A 11 18.67 0.80 5.66
CA LEU A 11 18.13 -0.23 4.78
C LEU A 11 19.13 -1.36 4.50
N GLY A 12 20.43 -1.11 4.58
CA GLY A 12 21.46 -2.11 4.26
C GLY A 12 21.50 -2.54 2.78
N VAL A 13 20.86 -1.79 1.89
CA VAL A 13 20.79 -2.05 0.44
C VAL A 13 21.84 -1.21 -0.29
N ASP A 14 22.61 -1.80 -1.21
CA ASP A 14 23.60 -1.07 -1.99
C ASP A 14 22.96 -0.15 -3.05
N ASP A 15 23.72 0.85 -3.52
CA ASP A 15 23.23 1.83 -4.49
C ASP A 15 22.80 1.21 -5.82
N GLY A 16 23.47 0.14 -6.26
CA GLY A 16 23.11 -0.58 -7.47
C GLY A 16 21.82 -1.37 -7.30
N ALA A 17 21.62 -2.02 -6.14
CA ALA A 17 20.37 -2.69 -5.81
C ALA A 17 19.20 -1.71 -5.67
N ILE A 18 19.42 -0.52 -5.07
CA ILE A 18 18.41 0.55 -5.02
C ILE A 18 17.99 0.93 -6.43
N ARG A 19 18.95 1.22 -7.31
CA ARG A 19 18.66 1.61 -8.70
C ARG A 19 17.88 0.53 -9.45
N ARG A 20 18.39 -0.72 -9.43
CA ARG A 20 17.73 -1.87 -10.07
C ARG A 20 16.33 -2.10 -9.54
N ALA A 21 16.08 -1.91 -8.25
CA ALA A 21 14.75 -2.06 -7.68
C ALA A 21 13.81 -0.96 -8.15
N LEU A 22 14.24 0.30 -8.11
CA LEU A 22 13.41 1.44 -8.54
C LEU A 22 13.06 1.41 -10.03
N GLU A 23 13.90 0.82 -10.88
CA GLU A 23 13.60 0.58 -12.30
C GLU A 23 12.46 -0.42 -12.52
N ARG A 24 12.13 -1.24 -11.52
CA ARG A 24 10.96 -2.13 -11.55
C ARG A 24 9.72 -1.53 -10.90
N GLY A 25 9.76 -0.27 -10.44
CA GLY A 25 8.72 0.31 -9.57
C GLY A 25 7.31 0.37 -10.17
N ASP A 26 7.16 0.22 -11.48
CA ASP A 26 5.89 0.14 -12.22
C ASP A 26 5.44 -1.30 -12.51
N ARG A 27 6.20 -2.29 -12.04
CA ARG A 27 5.96 -3.72 -12.27
C ARG A 27 5.52 -4.40 -10.98
N LEU A 28 4.78 -5.49 -11.14
CA LEU A 28 4.30 -6.30 -10.01
C LEU A 28 5.45 -6.92 -9.20
N ASP A 29 6.55 -7.31 -9.85
CA ASP A 29 7.73 -7.92 -9.21
C ASP A 29 8.57 -6.92 -8.39
N PHE A 30 8.14 -5.67 -8.28
CA PHE A 30 8.77 -4.70 -7.37
C PHE A 30 8.61 -5.08 -5.90
N GLU A 31 7.46 -5.66 -5.53
CA GLU A 31 7.16 -6.03 -4.15
C GLU A 31 8.07 -7.13 -3.60
N ASP A 32 8.67 -7.92 -4.50
CA ASP A 32 9.65 -8.97 -4.16
C ASP A 32 11.06 -8.41 -3.88
N THR A 33 11.31 -7.14 -4.18
CA THR A 33 12.65 -6.56 -4.04
C THR A 33 13.06 -6.40 -2.58
N ALA A 34 14.38 -6.51 -2.32
CA ALA A 34 14.92 -6.22 -0.99
C ALA A 34 14.62 -4.78 -0.56
N LEU A 35 14.65 -3.82 -1.50
CA LEU A 35 14.33 -2.43 -1.22
C LEU A 35 12.91 -2.26 -0.67
N TYR A 36 11.90 -2.85 -1.34
CA TYR A 36 10.51 -2.78 -0.89
C TYR A 36 10.35 -3.34 0.53
N ARG A 37 10.91 -4.53 0.78
CA ARG A 37 10.85 -5.21 2.08
C ARG A 37 11.53 -4.43 3.20
N GLU A 38 12.73 -3.91 2.96
CA GLU A 38 13.50 -3.18 3.99
C GLU A 38 12.87 -1.83 4.34
N VAL A 39 12.27 -1.13 3.37
CA VAL A 39 11.55 0.12 3.63
C VAL A 39 10.33 -0.13 4.52
N PHE A 40 9.55 -1.17 4.23
CA PHE A 40 8.43 -1.55 5.10
C PHE A 40 8.91 -2.01 6.47
N ALA A 41 9.95 -2.83 6.54
CA ALA A 41 10.50 -3.28 7.82
C ALA A 41 11.01 -2.11 8.68
N LEU A 42 11.64 -1.11 8.06
CA LEU A 42 12.07 0.11 8.75
C LEU A 42 10.88 0.90 9.31
N ALA A 43 9.82 1.07 8.52
CA ALA A 43 8.62 1.78 8.95
C ALA A 43 7.84 1.02 10.04
N GLU A 44 7.76 -0.31 9.94
CA GLU A 44 7.11 -1.16 10.94
C GLU A 44 7.84 -1.17 12.27
N ARG A 45 9.19 -1.13 12.24
CA ARG A 45 10.00 -0.95 13.45
C ARG A 45 9.73 0.39 14.13
N ALA A 46 9.46 1.45 13.36
CA ALA A 46 9.15 2.77 13.90
C ALA A 46 7.73 2.86 14.49
N GLU A 47 6.75 2.22 13.85
CA GLU A 47 5.35 2.23 14.30
C GLU A 47 5.06 1.15 15.37
N GLY A 48 5.90 0.11 15.48
CA GLY A 48 5.71 -1.00 16.41
C GLY A 48 4.61 -1.99 16.01
N ARG A 49 4.12 -1.92 14.77
CA ARG A 49 3.09 -2.83 14.22
C ARG A 49 3.28 -3.06 12.73
N ALA A 50 2.66 -4.12 12.23
CA ALA A 50 2.60 -4.37 10.80
C ALA A 50 1.79 -3.28 10.07
N LEU A 51 2.34 -2.74 8.98
CA LEU A 51 1.70 -1.69 8.18
C LEU A 51 0.88 -2.30 7.03
N PRO A 52 -0.23 -1.68 6.60
CA PRO A 52 -0.93 -2.15 5.41
C PRO A 52 -0.10 -1.87 4.15
N ARG A 53 0.01 -2.85 3.24
CA ARG A 53 0.71 -2.69 1.94
C ARG A 53 -0.17 -1.98 0.91
N ALA A 54 -1.47 -2.12 1.06
CA ALA A 54 -2.48 -1.40 0.30
C ALA A 54 -3.62 -0.99 1.23
N VAL A 55 -4.18 0.19 1.01
CA VAL A 55 -5.30 0.73 1.80
C VAL A 55 -6.37 1.22 0.83
N LEU A 56 -7.63 0.89 1.12
CA LEU A 56 -8.75 1.46 0.37
C LEU A 56 -8.83 2.96 0.65
N PRO A 57 -8.94 3.80 -0.40
CA PRO A 57 -8.98 5.24 -0.21
C PRO A 57 -10.25 5.68 0.52
N GLY A 58 -10.08 6.58 1.48
CA GLY A 58 -11.17 7.21 2.23
C GLY A 58 -11.80 8.42 1.51
N ILE A 59 -11.85 8.43 0.18
CA ILE A 59 -12.40 9.58 -0.59
C ILE A 59 -13.89 9.68 -0.31
N LYS A 60 -14.36 10.88 0.05
CA LYS A 60 -15.79 11.15 0.29
C LYS A 60 -16.58 11.05 -1.01
N LEU A 61 -17.73 10.39 -0.94
CA LEU A 61 -18.64 10.23 -2.07
C LEU A 61 -19.68 11.35 -2.07
N GLU A 62 -19.79 12.04 -3.19
CA GLU A 62 -20.72 13.15 -3.41
C GLU A 62 -21.81 12.71 -4.40
N SER A 63 -23.08 12.74 -3.99
CA SER A 63 -24.22 12.44 -4.86
C SER A 63 -25.52 13.00 -4.28
N PRO A 64 -26.48 13.45 -5.10
CA PRO A 64 -27.79 13.92 -4.63
C PRO A 64 -28.57 12.92 -3.76
N LYS A 65 -28.23 11.62 -3.84
CA LYS A 65 -28.89 10.55 -3.09
C LYS A 65 -28.13 10.12 -1.83
N ILE A 66 -26.93 10.66 -1.60
CA ILE A 66 -26.10 10.31 -0.45
C ILE A 66 -26.38 11.34 0.66
N THR A 67 -27.03 10.89 1.73
CA THR A 67 -27.40 11.73 2.88
C THR A 67 -26.48 11.55 4.09
N ARG A 68 -25.43 10.72 3.95
CA ARG A 68 -24.50 10.33 5.02
C ARG A 68 -23.07 10.44 4.50
N ASP A 69 -22.10 10.67 5.38
CA ASP A 69 -20.68 10.66 4.98
C ASP A 69 -20.22 9.25 4.63
N LEU A 70 -20.27 8.93 3.34
CA LEU A 70 -19.81 7.67 2.78
C LEU A 70 -18.48 7.87 2.06
N THR A 71 -17.64 6.83 2.10
CA THR A 71 -16.33 6.85 1.44
C THR A 71 -16.22 5.77 0.35
N THR A 72 -15.25 5.91 -0.56
CA THR A 72 -14.93 4.86 -1.53
C THR A 72 -14.58 3.54 -0.83
N ALA A 73 -13.87 3.58 0.28
CA ALA A 73 -13.63 2.41 1.12
C ALA A 73 -14.94 1.78 1.64
N TRP A 74 -15.91 2.60 2.08
CA TRP A 74 -17.22 2.08 2.50
C TRP A 74 -17.93 1.36 1.36
N PHE A 75 -17.96 1.96 0.16
CA PHE A 75 -18.63 1.40 -1.00
C PHE A 75 -17.99 0.08 -1.44
N ALA A 76 -16.67 0.03 -1.56
CA ALA A 76 -15.91 -1.17 -1.92
C ALA A 76 -16.20 -2.33 -0.95
N ASN A 77 -16.17 -2.06 0.36
CA ASN A 77 -16.49 -3.07 1.37
C ASN A 77 -17.94 -3.55 1.29
N ARG A 78 -18.90 -2.64 1.04
CA ARG A 78 -20.32 -2.99 0.94
C ARG A 78 -20.59 -3.91 -0.25
N VAL A 79 -20.02 -3.60 -1.42
CA VAL A 79 -20.12 -4.42 -2.63
C VAL A 79 -19.48 -5.80 -2.41
N ALA A 80 -18.26 -5.83 -1.87
CA ALA A 80 -17.56 -7.09 -1.60
C ALA A 80 -18.31 -7.99 -0.59
N ASN A 81 -18.93 -7.41 0.44
CA ASN A 81 -19.75 -8.17 1.38
C ASN A 81 -20.96 -8.81 0.70
N ARG A 82 -21.72 -8.04 -0.10
CA ARG A 82 -22.85 -8.58 -0.87
C ARG A 82 -22.41 -9.69 -1.81
N TRP A 83 -21.32 -9.49 -2.54
CA TRP A 83 -20.77 -10.50 -3.46
C TRP A 83 -20.42 -11.80 -2.71
N ARG A 84 -19.70 -11.72 -1.58
CA ARG A 84 -19.38 -12.88 -0.74
C ARG A 84 -20.61 -13.63 -0.25
N GLN A 85 -21.65 -12.90 0.18
CA GLN A 85 -22.91 -13.51 0.61
C GLN A 85 -23.64 -14.23 -0.53
N CYS A 86 -23.56 -13.72 -1.76
CA CYS A 86 -24.12 -14.41 -2.93
C CYS A 86 -23.33 -15.67 -3.28
N MET A 87 -22.00 -15.61 -3.24
CA MET A 87 -21.13 -16.76 -3.57
C MET A 87 -21.15 -17.86 -2.51
N ALA A 88 -21.59 -17.57 -1.28
CA ALA A 88 -21.72 -18.54 -0.20
C ALA A 88 -23.05 -19.31 -0.22
N ARG A 89 -23.95 -19.00 -1.16
CA ARG A 89 -25.20 -19.72 -1.42
C ARG A 89 -25.01 -20.70 -2.54
#